data_AF-A0A8T0G4I3-F1
#
_entry.id   AF-A0A8T0G4I3-F1
#
_cell.length_a   1.000
_cell.length_b   1.000
_cell.length_c   1.000
_cell.angle_alpha   90.00
_cell.angle_beta   90.00
_cell.angle_gamma   90.00
#
_symmetry.space_group_name_H-M   'P 1'
#
loop_
_entity.id
_entity.type
_entity.pdbx_description
1 polymer ?
#
loop_
_entity_poly.entity_id
_entity_poly.type
_entity_poly.pdbx_seq_one_letter_code
_entity_poly.pdbx_strand_id
1 'polypeptide(L)'
;MGLFLQKTNLIRDYLEHVNSQPAPPRRWPREVWVKYADKLEDFKDGNNNREALLCLNEMVTDALSHGLHCLQYMASLQDPANLRFCAIPQITALGTLAMCYNNVEVFRGSVRLRKGLTAKILDVKTMPDVYGAFSDFTGLLSDKVYVNVNQ
;
A
#
# COMPACT_ATOMS: atom_id res chain seq x y z
N MET A 1 -2.43 13.76 3.46
CA MET A 1 -1.44 12.79 4.00
C MET A 1 -2.05 11.65 4.80
N GLY A 2 -2.92 11.92 5.80
CA GLY A 2 -3.47 10.85 6.66
C GLY A 2 -4.19 9.71 5.91
N LEU A 3 -4.98 10.05 4.88
CA LEU A 3 -5.69 9.06 4.06
C LEU A 3 -4.74 8.05 3.39
N PHE A 4 -3.58 8.49 2.91
CA PHE A 4 -2.61 7.60 2.27
C PHE A 4 -2.11 6.53 3.24
N LEU A 5 -1.75 6.93 4.46
CA LEU A 5 -1.32 6.00 5.51
C LEU A 5 -2.45 5.06 5.93
N GLN A 6 -3.65 5.61 6.14
CA GLN A 6 -4.80 4.82 6.59
C GLN A 6 -5.21 3.77 5.56
N LYS A 7 -5.33 4.14 4.28
CA LYS A 7 -5.66 3.22 3.20
C LYS A 7 -4.57 2.16 3.03
N THR A 8 -3.30 2.53 3.14
CA THR A 8 -2.19 1.57 3.06
C THR A 8 -2.26 0.51 4.17
N ASN A 9 -2.48 0.92 5.42
CA ASN A 9 -2.61 -0.04 6.53
C ASN A 9 -3.86 -0.91 6.36
N LEU A 10 -4.98 -0.32 5.94
CA LEU A 10 -6.22 -1.05 5.66
C LEU A 10 -6.03 -2.14 4.60
N ILE A 11 -5.25 -1.88 3.55
CA ILE A 11 -4.93 -2.86 2.50
C ILE A 11 -4.03 -3.96 3.06
N ARG A 12 -2.92 -3.58 3.70
CA ARG A 12 -1.90 -4.52 4.16
C ARG A 12 -2.37 -5.42 5.31
N ASP A 13 -3.25 -4.91 6.18
CA ASP A 13 -3.75 -5.62 7.37
C ASP A 13 -5.07 -6.38 7.10
N TYR A 14 -5.38 -6.70 5.83
CA TYR A 14 -6.56 -7.45 5.41
C TYR A 14 -6.78 -8.73 6.26
N LEU A 15 -5.72 -9.55 6.38
CA LEU A 15 -5.82 -10.87 6.98
C LEU A 15 -6.04 -10.80 8.50
N GLU A 16 -5.33 -9.89 9.16
CA GLU A 16 -5.49 -9.60 10.59
C GLU A 16 -6.93 -9.14 10.87
N HIS A 17 -7.47 -8.29 10.00
CA HIS A 17 -8.84 -7.80 10.13
C HIS A 17 -9.88 -8.90 9.93
N VAL A 18 -9.76 -9.71 8.87
CA VAL A 18 -10.73 -10.77 8.55
C VAL A 18 -10.74 -11.89 9.59
N ASN A 19 -9.60 -12.20 10.21
CA ASN A 19 -9.48 -13.28 11.19
C ASN A 19 -9.72 -12.84 12.64
N SER A 20 -9.90 -11.54 12.91
CA SER A 20 -10.12 -11.04 14.27
C SER A 20 -11.47 -11.47 14.87
N GLN A 21 -11.48 -11.70 16.19
CA GLN A 21 -12.68 -12.10 16.95
C GLN A 21 -12.86 -11.20 18.19
N PRO A 22 -14.08 -10.66 18.44
CA PRO A 22 -15.27 -10.77 17.59
C PRO A 22 -15.07 -10.04 16.26
N ALA A 23 -15.76 -10.49 15.21
CA ALA A 23 -15.59 -9.96 13.87
C ALA A 23 -15.91 -8.46 13.84
N PRO A 24 -14.93 -7.58 13.58
CA PRO A 24 -15.17 -6.15 13.48
C PRO A 24 -15.90 -5.81 12.17
N PRO A 25 -16.51 -4.61 12.08
CA PRO A 25 -17.06 -4.11 10.82
C PRO A 25 -16.02 -4.13 9.71
N ARG A 26 -16.43 -4.60 8.51
CA ARG A 26 -15.54 -4.69 7.35
C ARG A 26 -14.97 -3.31 7.01
N ARG A 27 -13.64 -3.22 7.00
CA ARG A 27 -12.91 -1.98 6.68
C ARG A 27 -12.81 -1.74 5.18
N TRP A 28 -12.69 -2.81 4.37
CA TRP A 28 -12.65 -2.65 2.92
C TRP A 28 -14.03 -2.20 2.40
N PRO A 29 -14.09 -1.19 1.53
CA PRO A 29 -15.34 -0.61 1.06
C PRO A 29 -16.13 -1.63 0.24
N ARG A 30 -17.39 -1.85 0.63
CA ARG A 30 -18.28 -2.84 -0.01
C ARG A 30 -18.46 -2.61 -1.51
N GLU A 31 -18.55 -1.36 -1.92
CA GLU A 31 -18.67 -0.98 -3.34
C GLU A 31 -17.49 -1.45 -4.21
N VAL A 32 -16.31 -1.69 -3.61
CA VAL A 32 -15.14 -2.21 -4.33
C VAL A 32 -15.17 -3.74 -4.36
N TRP A 33 -15.17 -4.38 -3.20
CA TRP A 33 -14.96 -5.84 -3.14
C TRP A 33 -16.15 -6.66 -3.65
N VAL A 34 -17.37 -6.13 -3.63
CA VAL A 34 -18.57 -6.84 -4.12
C VAL A 34 -18.54 -7.09 -5.64
N LYS A 35 -17.66 -6.39 -6.37
CA LYS A 35 -17.45 -6.63 -7.80
C LYS A 35 -16.70 -7.94 -8.07
N TYR A 36 -16.02 -8.48 -7.05
CA TYR A 36 -15.03 -9.55 -7.17
C TYR A 36 -15.35 -10.79 -6.32
N ALA A 37 -16.17 -10.66 -5.27
CA ALA A 37 -16.59 -11.77 -4.43
C ALA A 37 -17.92 -11.48 -3.71
N ASP A 38 -18.63 -12.55 -3.34
CA ASP A 38 -19.86 -12.45 -2.54
C ASP A 38 -19.58 -12.07 -1.08
N LYS A 39 -18.45 -12.56 -0.53
CA LYS A 39 -17.97 -12.20 0.81
C LYS A 39 -16.51 -11.80 0.75
N LEU A 40 -16.13 -10.81 1.55
CA LEU A 40 -14.75 -10.32 1.61
C LEU A 40 -13.77 -11.45 2.00
N GLU A 41 -14.21 -12.37 2.85
CA GLU A 41 -13.44 -13.50 3.37
C GLU A 41 -13.08 -14.55 2.31
N ASP A 42 -13.81 -14.57 1.19
CA ASP A 42 -13.62 -15.53 0.11
C ASP A 42 -12.28 -15.31 -0.61
N PHE A 43 -11.67 -14.12 -0.46
CA PHE A 43 -10.32 -13.85 -0.97
C PHE A 43 -9.22 -14.66 -0.25
N LYS A 44 -9.52 -15.30 0.88
CA LYS A 44 -8.59 -16.24 1.52
C LYS A 44 -8.50 -17.58 0.77
N ASP A 45 -9.51 -17.92 -0.02
CA ASP A 45 -9.51 -19.17 -0.79
C ASP A 45 -8.58 -19.03 -2.00
N GLY A 46 -7.65 -19.97 -2.14
CA GLY A 46 -6.71 -20.03 -3.27
C GLY A 46 -7.40 -20.18 -4.63
N ASN A 47 -8.66 -20.62 -4.68
CA ASN A 47 -9.43 -20.71 -5.92
C ASN A 47 -9.82 -19.34 -6.49
N ASN A 48 -9.87 -18.30 -5.65
CA ASN A 48 -10.31 -16.96 -6.02
C ASN A 48 -9.15 -15.96 -6.22
N ASN A 49 -7.91 -16.45 -6.39
CA ASN A 49 -6.71 -15.58 -6.46
C ASN A 49 -6.84 -14.47 -7.50
N ARG A 50 -7.42 -14.76 -8.68
CA ARG A 50 -7.56 -13.77 -9.76
C ARG A 50 -8.41 -12.59 -9.33
N GLU A 51 -9.64 -12.86 -8.88
CA GLU A 51 -10.58 -11.82 -8.47
C GLU A 51 -10.09 -11.08 -7.21
N ALA A 52 -9.48 -11.81 -6.27
CA ALA A 52 -8.84 -11.21 -5.10
C ALA A 52 -7.73 -10.21 -5.49
N LEU A 53 -6.86 -10.59 -6.44
CA LEU A 53 -5.79 -9.71 -6.94
C LEU A 53 -6.34 -8.50 -7.68
N LEU A 54 -7.40 -8.65 -8.48
CA LEU A 54 -8.06 -7.52 -9.14
C LEU A 54 -8.63 -6.53 -8.12
N CYS A 55 -9.33 -7.02 -7.09
CA CYS A 55 -9.82 -6.19 -5.99
C CYS A 55 -8.67 -5.48 -5.26
N LEU A 56 -7.58 -6.19 -4.96
CA LEU A 56 -6.40 -5.63 -4.30
C LEU A 56 -5.78 -4.51 -5.14
N ASN A 57 -5.65 -4.72 -6.45
CA ASN A 57 -5.06 -3.74 -7.36
C ASN A 57 -5.94 -2.48 -7.47
N GLU A 58 -7.27 -2.61 -7.45
CA GLU A 58 -8.18 -1.45 -7.38
C GLU A 58 -7.97 -0.66 -6.07
N MET A 59 -7.94 -1.35 -4.93
CA MET A 59 -7.69 -0.74 -3.62
C MET A 59 -6.34 -0.01 -3.55
N VAL A 60 -5.27 -0.63 -4.06
CA VAL A 60 -3.94 0.00 -4.13
C VAL A 60 -3.96 1.22 -5.04
N THR A 61 -4.63 1.15 -6.20
CA THR A 61 -4.75 2.28 -7.14
C THR A 61 -5.46 3.47 -6.49
N ASP A 62 -6.56 3.21 -5.76
CA ASP A 62 -7.26 4.23 -4.98
C ASP A 62 -6.35 4.84 -3.90
N ALA A 63 -5.54 4.05 -3.19
CA ALA A 63 -4.58 4.57 -2.23
C ALA A 63 -3.52 5.45 -2.91
N LEU A 64 -2.96 5.03 -4.05
CA LEU A 64 -1.92 5.77 -4.79
C LEU A 64 -2.37 7.16 -5.27
N SER A 65 -3.68 7.37 -5.48
CA SER A 65 -4.22 8.69 -5.83
C SER A 65 -3.88 9.80 -4.82
N HIS A 66 -3.62 9.43 -3.55
CA HIS A 66 -3.24 10.36 -2.49
C HIS A 66 -1.74 10.68 -2.45
N GLY A 67 -0.90 9.89 -3.14
CA GLY A 67 0.56 9.97 -3.07
C GLY A 67 1.12 11.31 -3.56
N LEU A 68 0.56 11.86 -4.64
CA LEU A 68 0.98 13.15 -5.19
C LEU A 68 0.71 14.30 -4.20
N HIS A 69 -0.45 14.31 -3.55
CA HIS A 69 -0.77 15.30 -2.52
C HIS A 69 0.16 15.21 -1.31
N CYS A 70 0.61 13.99 -0.96
CA CYS A 70 1.63 13.82 0.08
C CYS A 70 2.97 14.43 -0.33
N LEU A 71 3.41 14.22 -1.57
CA LEU A 71 4.63 14.84 -2.09
C LEU A 71 4.54 16.37 -2.08
N GLN A 72 3.43 16.94 -2.57
CA GLN A 72 3.20 18.38 -2.58
C GLN A 72 3.25 18.98 -1.17
N TYR A 73 2.62 18.31 -0.19
CA TYR A 73 2.67 18.74 1.19
C TYR A 73 4.11 18.72 1.73
N MET A 74 4.85 17.62 1.54
CA MET A 74 6.22 17.52 2.05
C MET A 74 7.17 18.52 1.40
N ALA A 75 6.98 18.83 0.12
CA ALA A 75 7.76 19.85 -0.59
C ALA A 75 7.55 21.27 -0.03
N SER A 76 6.43 21.53 0.67
CA SER A 76 6.15 22.81 1.31
C SER A 76 6.77 22.96 2.71
N LEU A 77 7.30 21.87 3.28
CA LEU A 77 7.91 21.87 4.61
C LEU A 77 9.31 22.47 4.57
N GLN A 78 9.54 23.48 5.39
CA GLN A 78 10.84 24.17 5.49
C GLN A 78 11.73 23.58 6.58
N ASP A 79 11.13 23.12 7.69
CA ASP A 79 11.88 22.55 8.80
C ASP A 79 12.31 21.10 8.50
N PRO A 80 13.62 20.78 8.53
CA PRO A 80 14.10 19.44 8.22
C PRO A 80 13.57 18.34 9.15
N ALA A 81 13.33 18.64 10.43
CA ALA A 81 12.81 17.64 11.36
C ALA A 81 11.35 17.28 11.04
N ASN A 82 10.52 18.28 10.75
CA ASN A 82 9.15 18.12 10.29
C ASN A 82 9.08 17.39 8.94
N LEU A 83 9.95 17.74 7.99
CA LEU A 83 10.06 17.01 6.73
C LEU A 83 10.33 15.53 6.99
N ARG A 84 11.33 15.19 7.79
CA ARG A 84 11.68 13.78 8.08
C ARG A 84 10.55 13.05 8.79
N PHE A 85 9.95 13.69 9.80
CA PHE A 85 8.81 13.14 10.54
C PHE A 85 7.64 12.80 9.61
N CYS A 86 7.36 13.68 8.65
CA CYS A 86 6.33 13.47 7.65
C CYS A 86 6.75 12.45 6.57
N ALA A 87 7.99 12.48 6.09
CA ALA A 87 8.44 11.71 4.93
C ALA A 87 8.61 10.22 5.20
N ILE A 88 9.23 9.85 6.32
CA ILE A 88 9.49 8.45 6.69
C ILE A 88 8.21 7.59 6.61
N PRO A 89 7.07 7.97 7.23
CA PRO A 89 5.86 7.17 7.14
C PRO A 89 5.25 7.15 5.73
N GLN A 90 5.36 8.23 4.94
CA GLN A 90 4.83 8.23 3.56
C GLN A 90 5.62 7.32 2.62
N ILE A 91 6.95 7.37 2.71
CA ILE A 91 7.82 6.48 1.91
C ILE A 91 7.60 5.03 2.32
N THR A 92 7.49 4.76 3.63
CA THR A 92 7.16 3.43 4.15
C THR A 92 5.80 2.94 3.62
N ALA A 93 4.79 3.82 3.59
CA ALA A 93 3.48 3.48 3.07
C ALA A 93 3.52 3.17 1.57
N LEU A 94 4.17 4.01 0.77
CA LEU A 94 4.35 3.76 -0.67
C LEU A 94 5.08 2.44 -0.93
N GLY A 95 6.18 2.18 -0.20
CA GLY A 95 6.90 0.91 -0.31
C GLY A 95 6.05 -0.29 0.09
N THR A 96 5.17 -0.14 1.09
CA THR A 96 4.23 -1.18 1.49
C THR A 96 3.20 -1.44 0.39
N LEU A 97 2.63 -0.39 -0.22
CA LEU A 97 1.73 -0.51 -1.37
C LEU A 97 2.42 -1.19 -2.55
N ALA A 98 3.68 -0.84 -2.83
CA ALA A 98 4.49 -1.50 -3.85
C ALA A 98 4.66 -3.00 -3.59
N MET A 99 4.81 -3.41 -2.33
CA MET A 99 4.89 -4.83 -1.94
C MET A 99 3.54 -5.54 -2.01
N CYS A 100 2.43 -4.83 -1.75
CA CYS A 100 1.08 -5.38 -1.80
C CYS A 100 0.55 -5.50 -3.24
N TYR A 101 0.93 -4.60 -4.14
CA TYR A 101 0.43 -4.60 -5.51
C TYR A 101 0.74 -5.93 -6.22
N ASN A 102 -0.32 -6.49 -6.82
CA ASN A 102 -0.32 -7.78 -7.51
C ASN A 102 0.30 -8.93 -6.69
N ASN A 103 0.05 -8.98 -5.38
CA ASN A 103 0.67 -9.96 -4.47
C ASN A 103 -0.37 -10.76 -3.67
N VAL A 104 -0.49 -12.05 -3.98
CA VAL A 104 -1.44 -12.96 -3.32
C VAL A 104 -1.13 -13.17 -1.84
N GLU A 105 0.12 -12.92 -1.42
CA GLU A 105 0.53 -13.10 -0.03
C GLU A 105 -0.19 -12.13 0.94
N VAL A 106 -0.80 -11.04 0.44
CA VAL A 106 -1.69 -10.19 1.24
C VAL A 106 -2.88 -10.96 1.82
N PHE A 107 -3.33 -12.02 1.13
CA PHE A 107 -4.46 -12.86 1.53
C PHE A 107 -4.05 -14.12 2.32
N ARG A 108 -2.75 -14.35 2.51
CA ARG A 108 -2.23 -15.60 3.11
C ARG A 108 -1.30 -15.36 4.30
N GLY A 109 -0.66 -14.19 4.36
CA GLY A 109 0.25 -13.83 5.42
C GLY A 109 0.42 -12.33 5.58
N SER A 110 1.49 -11.93 6.24
CA SER A 110 1.81 -10.52 6.46
C SER A 110 2.81 -10.01 5.44
N VAL A 111 2.46 -8.97 4.70
CA VAL A 111 3.39 -8.27 3.80
C VAL A 111 4.08 -7.15 4.55
N ARG A 112 5.42 -7.20 4.64
CA ARG A 112 6.25 -6.21 5.35
C ARG A 112 7.51 -5.86 4.56
N LEU A 113 7.95 -4.61 4.67
CA LEU A 113 9.25 -4.20 4.16
C LEU A 113 10.38 -4.91 4.91
N ARG A 114 11.44 -5.30 4.18
CA ARG A 114 12.63 -5.88 4.80
C ARG A 114 13.34 -4.83 5.66
N LYS A 115 13.89 -5.25 6.81
CA LYS A 115 14.57 -4.37 7.78
C LYS A 115 15.63 -3.47 7.14
N GLY A 116 16.41 -3.99 6.20
CA GLY A 116 17.44 -3.20 5.50
C GLY A 116 16.85 -2.07 4.64
N LEU A 117 15.68 -2.28 4.03
CA LEU A 117 14.99 -1.24 3.28
C LEU A 117 14.37 -0.20 4.22
N THR A 118 13.80 -0.64 5.34
CA THR A 118 13.35 0.27 6.40
C THR A 118 14.50 1.14 6.91
N ALA A 119 15.69 0.58 7.13
CA ALA A 119 16.87 1.35 7.54
C ALA A 119 17.25 2.43 6.52
N LYS A 120 17.20 2.12 5.21
CA LYS A 120 17.41 3.13 4.15
C LYS A 120 16.38 4.26 4.20
N ILE A 121 15.10 3.93 4.42
CA ILE A 121 14.03 4.94 4.53
C ILE A 121 14.27 5.86 5.75
N LEU A 122 14.78 5.32 6.87
CA LEU A 122 15.07 6.12 8.07
C LEU A 122 16.21 7.13 7.88
N ASP A 123 17.08 6.92 6.88
CA ASP A 123 18.21 7.81 6.57
C ASP A 123 17.83 8.99 5.66
N VAL A 124 16.57 9.08 5.23
CA VAL A 124 16.03 10.22 4.45
C VAL A 124 16.19 11.53 5.26
N LYS A 125 16.72 12.57 4.59
CA LYS A 125 17.02 13.87 5.22
C LYS A 125 16.44 15.05 4.45
N THR A 126 16.34 14.95 3.13
CA THR A 126 16.04 16.06 2.24
C THR A 126 14.93 15.71 1.25
N MET A 127 14.29 16.71 0.64
CA MET A 127 13.25 16.47 -0.36
C MET A 127 13.77 15.70 -1.60
N PRO A 128 15.01 15.93 -2.09
CA PRO A 128 15.62 15.03 -3.08
C PRO A 128 15.64 13.56 -2.69
N ASP A 129 15.96 13.23 -1.43
CA ASP A 129 15.91 11.84 -0.94
C ASP A 129 14.48 11.29 -0.99
N VAL A 130 13.48 12.12 -0.67
CA VAL A 130 12.06 11.77 -0.75
C VAL A 130 11.67 11.46 -2.20
N TYR A 131 12.05 12.32 -3.14
CA TYR A 131 11.78 12.09 -4.57
C TYR A 131 12.46 10.82 -5.08
N GLY A 132 13.72 10.58 -4.71
CA GLY A 132 14.45 9.36 -5.05
C GLY A 132 13.71 8.12 -4.55
N ALA A 133 13.35 8.09 -3.27
CA ALA A 133 12.61 6.96 -2.70
C ALA A 133 11.23 6.75 -3.34
N PHE A 134 10.51 7.83 -3.66
CA PHE A 134 9.23 7.73 -4.38
C PHE A 134 9.44 7.16 -5.78
N SER A 135 10.45 7.64 -6.52
CA SER A 135 10.79 7.15 -7.85
C SER A 135 11.15 5.66 -7.83
N ASP A 136 11.94 5.21 -6.85
CA ASP A 136 12.32 3.81 -6.72
C ASP A 136 11.08 2.92 -6.52
N PHE A 137 10.19 3.29 -5.60
CA PHE A 137 9.00 2.49 -5.30
C PHE A 137 7.92 2.55 -6.38
N THR A 138 7.76 3.69 -7.07
CA THR A 138 6.85 3.77 -8.22
C THR A 138 7.40 2.99 -9.41
N GLY A 139 8.73 2.94 -9.60
CA GLY A 139 9.38 2.04 -10.55
C GLY A 139 9.02 0.58 -10.29
N LEU A 140 9.17 0.12 -9.04
CA LEU A 140 8.79 -1.25 -8.64
C LEU A 140 7.30 -1.56 -8.86
N LEU A 141 6.42 -0.58 -8.67
CA LEU A 141 4.99 -0.72 -8.99
C LEU A 141 4.78 -0.88 -10.49
N SER A 142 5.39 0.00 -11.28
CA SER A 142 5.30 0.04 -12.73
C SER A 142 5.71 -1.30 -13.36
N ASP A 143 6.81 -1.90 -12.92
CA ASP A 143 7.30 -3.18 -13.41
C ASP A 143 6.27 -4.31 -13.24
N LYS A 144 5.45 -4.25 -12.20
CA LYS A 144 4.39 -5.25 -11.93
C LYS A 144 3.13 -5.04 -12.76
N VAL A 145 2.88 -3.82 -13.22
CA VAL A 145 1.74 -3.52 -14.11
C VAL A 145 1.96 -4.18 -15.47
N TYR A 146 3.16 -4.03 -16.05
CA TYR A 146 3.47 -4.54 -17.39
C TYR A 146 3.49 -6.08 -17.48
N VAL A 147 3.72 -6.78 -16.37
CA VAL A 147 3.61 -8.24 -16.32
C VAL A 147 2.17 -8.71 -16.54
N ASN A 148 1.17 -7.94 -16.10
CA ASN A 148 -0.25 -8.29 -16.22
C ASN A 148 -0.86 -7.97 -17.60
N VAL A 149 -0.23 -7.11 -18.42
CA VAL A 149 -0.74 -6.80 -19.77
C VAL A 149 -0.37 -7.88 -20.79
N ASN A 150 0.60 -8.74 -20.47
CA ASN A 150 1.14 -9.77 -21.36
C ASN A 150 0.78 -11.21 -20.94
N GLN A 151 -0.21 -11.39 -20.06
CA GLN A 151 -0.79 -12.69 -19.65
C GLN A 151 -2.29 -12.69 -19.89
#